data_AF-Q8YM08-F1
#
_entry.id   AF-Q8YM08-F1
#
_cell.length_a   1.000
_cell.length_b   1.000
_cell.length_c   1.000
_cell.angle_alpha   90.00
_cell.angle_beta   90.00
_cell.angle_gamma   90.00
#
_symmetry.space_group_name_H-M   'P 1'
#
loop_
_entity.id
_entity.type
_entity.pdbx_description
1 polymer ?
#
loop_
_entity_poly.entity_id
_entity_poly.type
_entity_poly.pdbx_seq_one_letter_code
_entity_poly.pdbx_strand_id
1 'polypeptide(L)'
;MRWRSYNKWYHYLVAINSMEREALTIRFPSELLTKARKLKGSNESFNDLVVEALESEVKRRRGWAAHQRILARSETIKAKTGIQPSSTEMIRSLREGEGRRD
;
A
#
# COMPACT_ATOMS: atom_id res chain seq x y z
N MET A 1 22.49 -18.52 19.20
CA MET A 1 21.84 -18.86 17.91
C MET A 1 20.33 -18.96 18.16
N ARG A 2 19.54 -17.98 17.69
CA ARG A 2 18.71 -18.01 16.45
C ARG A 2 17.64 -19.11 16.60
N TRP A 3 16.35 -18.84 16.80
CA TRP A 3 15.43 -18.15 15.88
C TRP A 3 14.22 -17.57 16.63
N ARG A 4 14.00 -16.26 16.57
CA ARG A 4 12.68 -15.62 16.81
C ARG A 4 12.29 -14.91 15.52
N SER A 5 11.59 -15.61 14.66
CA SER A 5 10.82 -14.99 13.57
C SER A 5 9.54 -15.77 13.41
N TYR A 6 8.69 -15.65 14.43
CA TYR A 6 7.29 -15.96 14.26
C TYR A 6 6.66 -14.83 13.44
N ASN A 7 6.25 -15.22 12.24
CA ASN A 7 5.68 -14.43 11.16
C ASN A 7 4.67 -13.39 11.66
N LYS A 8 5.01 -12.09 11.54
CA LYS A 8 4.08 -10.97 11.75
C LYS A 8 2.79 -11.13 10.92
N TRP A 9 2.86 -11.84 9.80
CA TRP A 9 1.75 -12.16 8.92
C TRP A 9 0.64 -12.99 9.58
N TYR A 10 0.98 -13.90 10.51
CA TYR A 10 -0.03 -14.68 11.24
C TYR A 10 -0.84 -13.82 12.21
N HIS A 11 -0.21 -12.82 12.85
CA HIS A 11 -0.95 -11.91 13.72
C HIS A 11 -1.96 -11.06 12.96
N TYR A 12 -1.68 -10.68 11.70
CA TYR A 12 -2.66 -9.97 10.88
C TYR A 12 -3.85 -10.88 10.50
N LEU A 13 -3.60 -12.13 10.10
CA LEU A 13 -4.66 -13.07 9.72
C LEU A 13 -5.51 -13.54 10.90
N VAL A 14 -4.92 -13.69 12.08
CA VAL A 14 -5.65 -14.02 13.32
C VAL A 14 -6.40 -12.80 13.86
N ALA A 15 -5.83 -11.59 13.79
CA ALA A 15 -6.53 -10.37 14.18
C ALA A 15 -7.74 -10.08 13.28
N ILE A 16 -7.66 -10.37 11.97
CA ILE A 16 -8.80 -10.25 11.04
C ILE A 16 -9.94 -11.21 11.42
N ASN A 17 -9.63 -12.42 11.92
CA ASN A 17 -10.64 -13.36 12.41
C ASN A 17 -11.20 -13.01 13.81
N SER A 18 -10.55 -12.11 14.56
CA SER A 18 -10.96 -11.64 15.88
C SER A 18 -11.52 -10.20 15.86
N MET A 19 -11.81 -9.63 14.70
CA MET A 19 -12.41 -8.29 14.61
C MET A 19 -13.88 -8.32 15.02
N GLU A 20 -14.26 -7.42 15.92
CA GLU A 20 -15.65 -7.11 16.18
C GLU A 20 -16.32 -6.69 14.86
N ARG A 21 -17.45 -7.35 14.56
CA ARG A 21 -18.21 -7.10 13.34
C ARG A 21 -19.38 -6.21 13.67
N GLU A 22 -19.40 -5.03 13.09
CA GLU A 22 -20.57 -4.15 13.11
C GLU A 22 -21.39 -4.36 11.83
N ALA A 23 -22.71 -4.46 11.99
CA ALA A 23 -23.63 -4.57 10.86
C ALA A 23 -24.14 -3.18 10.46
N LEU A 24 -24.00 -2.84 9.18
CA LEU A 24 -24.53 -1.62 8.59
C LEU A 24 -25.46 -1.96 7.44
N THR A 25 -26.62 -1.31 7.38
CA THR A 25 -27.53 -1.42 6.23
C THR A 25 -27.32 -0.25 5.28
N ILE A 26 -26.95 -0.55 4.03
CA ILE A 26 -26.73 0.44 2.98
C ILE A 26 -27.69 0.17 1.83
N ARG A 27 -28.28 1.22 1.26
CA ARG A 27 -29.11 1.11 0.05
C ARG A 27 -28.25 1.22 -1.19
N PHE A 28 -28.34 0.23 -2.07
CA PHE A 28 -27.68 0.24 -3.36
C PHE A 28 -28.69 0.50 -4.48
N PRO A 29 -28.30 1.20 -5.55
CA PRO A 29 -29.05 1.21 -6.79
C PRO A 29 -29.28 -0.22 -7.29
N SER A 30 -30.51 -0.52 -7.70
CA SER A 30 -30.91 -1.87 -8.15
C SER A 30 -30.03 -2.36 -9.30
N GLU A 31 -29.73 -1.50 -10.27
CA GLU A 31 -28.87 -1.82 -11.41
C GLU A 31 -27.46 -2.26 -10.98
N LEU A 32 -26.91 -1.63 -9.94
CA LEU A 32 -25.59 -1.96 -9.42
C LEU A 32 -25.61 -3.33 -8.75
N LEU A 33 -26.66 -3.64 -8.00
CA LEU A 33 -26.87 -4.97 -7.42
C LEU A 33 -26.96 -6.06 -8.49
N THR A 34 -27.67 -5.79 -9.59
CA THR A 34 -27.78 -6.73 -10.71
C THR A 34 -26.43 -6.99 -11.35
N LYS A 35 -25.63 -5.95 -11.59
CA LYS A 35 -24.27 -6.08 -12.15
C LYS A 35 -23.35 -6.85 -11.20
N ALA A 36 -23.35 -6.51 -9.91
CA ALA A 36 -22.53 -7.18 -8.91
C ALA A 36 -22.89 -8.67 -8.76
N ARG A 37 -24.19 -9.02 -8.82
CA ARG A 37 -24.64 -10.42 -8.80
C ARG A 37 -24.18 -11.23 -10.02
N LYS A 38 -24.04 -10.60 -11.19
CA LYS A 38 -23.51 -11.25 -12.40
C LYS A 38 -22.00 -11.51 -12.33
N LEU A 39 -21.28 -10.68 -11.61
CA LEU A 39 -19.83 -10.80 -11.41
C LEU A 39 -19.47 -11.80 -10.31
N LYS A 40 -20.35 -11.94 -9.30
CA LYS A 40 -20.20 -12.88 -8.20
C LYS A 40 -20.07 -14.32 -8.73
N GLY A 41 -19.07 -15.07 -8.25
CA GLY A 41 -19.00 -16.51 -8.51
C GLY A 41 -20.22 -17.24 -7.94
N SER A 42 -20.66 -18.33 -8.57
CA SER A 42 -21.87 -19.07 -8.15
C SER A 42 -21.87 -19.47 -6.67
N ASN A 43 -20.68 -19.71 -6.09
CA ASN A 43 -20.50 -20.17 -4.72
C ASN A 43 -20.00 -19.11 -3.72
N GLU A 44 -19.84 -17.86 -4.14
CA GLU A 44 -19.30 -16.78 -3.30
C GLU A 44 -20.42 -16.06 -2.54
N SER A 45 -20.20 -15.55 -1.33
CA SER A 45 -21.20 -14.71 -0.66
C SER A 45 -21.20 -13.30 -1.26
N PHE A 46 -22.39 -12.73 -1.49
CA PHE A 46 -22.47 -11.33 -1.93
C PHE A 46 -21.91 -10.37 -0.87
N ASN A 47 -22.03 -10.74 0.41
CA ASN A 47 -21.45 -9.97 1.50
C ASN A 47 -19.92 -9.93 1.40
N ASP A 48 -19.29 -11.06 1.11
CA ASP A 48 -17.83 -11.16 1.05
C ASP A 48 -17.29 -10.31 -0.12
N LEU A 49 -17.97 -10.33 -1.26
CA LEU A 49 -17.68 -9.45 -2.40
C LEU A 49 -17.72 -7.96 -2.01
N VAL A 50 -18.75 -7.56 -1.23
CA VAL A 50 -18.88 -6.15 -0.78
C VAL A 50 -17.78 -5.78 0.20
N VAL A 51 -17.46 -6.67 1.14
CA VAL A 51 -16.37 -6.46 2.11
C VAL A 51 -15.03 -6.32 1.38
N GLU A 52 -14.72 -7.21 0.44
CA GLU A 52 -13.48 -7.19 -0.32
C GLU A 52 -13.37 -5.91 -1.18
N ALA A 53 -14.46 -5.51 -1.84
CA ALA A 53 -14.50 -4.28 -2.62
C ALA A 53 -14.24 -3.05 -1.73
N LEU A 54 -14.81 -3.01 -0.53
CA LEU A 54 -14.62 -1.91 0.41
C LEU A 54 -13.18 -1.87 0.94
N GLU A 55 -12.61 -3.01 1.33
CA GLU A 55 -11.22 -3.09 1.77
C GLU A 55 -10.26 -2.59 0.68
N SER A 56 -10.49 -3.03 -0.55
CA SER A 56 -9.68 -2.65 -1.71
C SER A 56 -9.75 -1.15 -1.95
N GLU A 57 -10.93 -0.55 -1.86
CA GLU A 57 -11.11 0.90 -2.02
C GLU A 57 -10.44 1.69 -0.89
N VAL A 58 -10.55 1.23 0.37
CA VAL A 58 -9.86 1.87 1.51
C VAL A 58 -8.34 1.82 1.31
N LYS A 59 -7.78 0.66 0.94
CA LYS A 59 -6.35 0.50 0.65
C LYS A 59 -5.93 1.43 -0.49
N ARG A 60 -6.70 1.50 -1.57
CA ARG A 60 -6.45 2.37 -2.72
C ARG A 60 -6.41 3.85 -2.33
N ARG A 61 -7.41 4.34 -1.58
CA ARG A 61 -7.47 5.73 -1.12
C ARG A 61 -6.30 6.09 -0.21
N ARG A 62 -5.90 5.19 0.70
CA ARG A 62 -4.73 5.38 1.57
C ARG A 62 -3.44 5.44 0.75
N GLY A 63 -3.27 4.52 -0.20
CA GLY A 63 -2.13 4.52 -1.12
C GLY A 63 -2.04 5.79 -1.94
N TRP A 64 -3.17 6.26 -2.49
CA TRP A 64 -3.24 7.53 -3.22
C TRP A 64 -2.84 8.72 -2.35
N ALA A 65 -3.38 8.82 -1.13
CA ALA A 65 -3.02 9.89 -0.21
C ALA A 65 -1.53 9.87 0.17
N ALA A 66 -0.95 8.69 0.38
CA ALA A 66 0.47 8.55 0.64
C ALA A 66 1.32 9.00 -0.55
N HIS A 67 0.95 8.60 -1.76
CA HIS A 67 1.61 9.01 -2.99
C HIS A 67 1.60 10.52 -3.18
N GLN A 68 0.44 11.16 -2.95
CA GLN A 68 0.32 12.63 -3.02
C GLN A 68 1.22 13.35 -2.00
N ARG A 69 1.33 12.81 -0.77
CA ARG A 69 2.27 13.36 0.23
C ARG A 69 3.73 13.25 -0.21
N ILE A 70 4.10 12.14 -0.86
CA ILE A 70 5.45 11.95 -1.39
C ILE A 70 5.73 12.99 -2.47
N LEU A 71 4.83 13.18 -3.44
CA LEU A 71 4.99 14.16 -4.50
C LEU A 71 5.17 15.58 -3.94
N ALA A 72 4.28 16.01 -3.04
CA ALA A 72 4.36 17.32 -2.41
C ALA A 72 5.69 17.51 -1.64
N ARG A 73 6.14 16.48 -0.91
CA ARG A 73 7.43 16.52 -0.20
C ARG A 73 8.61 16.56 -1.17
N SER A 74 8.56 15.82 -2.27
CA SER A 74 9.60 15.83 -3.29
C SER A 74 9.69 17.19 -3.99
N GLU A 75 8.56 17.84 -4.28
CA GLU A 75 8.53 19.19 -4.85
C GLU A 75 9.16 20.23 -3.92
N THR A 76 8.80 20.21 -2.63
CA THR A 76 9.41 21.12 -1.64
C THR A 76 10.92 20.91 -1.49
N ILE A 77 11.40 19.66 -1.50
CA ILE A 77 12.83 19.36 -1.46
C ILE A 77 13.52 19.84 -2.74
N LYS A 78 12.95 19.56 -3.93
CA LYS A 78 13.49 20.03 -5.21
C LYS A 78 13.57 21.56 -5.28
N ALA A 79 12.55 22.26 -4.82
CA ALA A 79 12.55 23.72 -4.76
C ALA A 79 13.65 24.26 -3.83
N LYS A 80 13.90 23.58 -2.70
CA LYS A 80 14.89 24.00 -1.71
C LYS A 80 16.34 23.65 -2.06
N THR A 81 16.56 22.47 -2.65
CA THR A 81 17.91 21.91 -2.87
C THR A 81 18.32 21.83 -4.33
N GLY A 82 17.41 22.17 -5.26
CA GLY A 82 17.62 21.96 -6.69
C GLY A 82 17.51 20.49 -7.08
N ILE A 83 17.91 20.17 -8.32
CA ILE A 83 18.03 18.78 -8.78
C ILE A 83 19.34 18.24 -8.21
N GLN A 84 19.27 17.16 -7.43
CA GLN A 84 20.47 16.50 -6.95
C GLN A 84 21.31 16.06 -8.17
N PRO A 85 22.57 16.49 -8.28
CA PRO A 85 23.43 16.09 -9.39
C PRO A 85 23.68 14.58 -9.33
N SER A 86 23.95 13.99 -10.49
CA SER A 86 24.20 12.55 -10.58
C SER A 86 25.32 12.12 -9.65
N SER A 87 25.06 11.12 -8.81
CA SER A 87 26.07 10.52 -7.94
C SER A 87 27.07 9.63 -8.69
N THR A 88 26.91 9.43 -10.00
CA THR A 88 27.77 8.56 -10.80
C THR A 88 29.22 8.97 -10.79
N GLU A 89 29.50 10.27 -10.92
CA GLU A 89 30.88 10.79 -10.91
C GLU A 89 31.53 10.63 -9.52
N MET A 90 30.77 10.88 -8.45
CA MET A 90 31.23 10.66 -7.07
C MET A 90 31.49 9.17 -6.77
N ILE A 91 30.65 8.27 -7.29
CA ILE A 91 30.85 6.83 -7.12
C ILE A 91 32.08 6.36 -7.92
N ARG A 92 32.32 6.96 -9.10
CA ARG A 92 33.50 6.68 -9.92
C ARG A 92 34.78 7.08 -9.18
N SER A 93 34.86 8.31 -8.67
CA SER A 93 36.05 8.80 -7.94
C SER A 93 36.38 7.95 -6.71
N LEU A 94 35.35 7.53 -5.95
CA LEU A 94 35.53 6.63 -4.81
C LEU A 94 36.04 5.23 -5.19
N ARG A 95 35.66 4.71 -6.37
CA ARG A 95 36.17 3.42 -6.88
C ARG A 95 37.61 3.54 -7.41
N GLU A 96 37.94 4.66 -8.00
CA GLU A 96 39.27 4.94 -8.57
C GLU A 96 40.32 5.26 -7.49
N GLY A 97 39.92 5.32 -6.22
CA GLY A 97 40.83 5.41 -5.08
C GLY A 97 41.17 6.83 -4.66
N GLU A 98 40.47 7.85 -5.18
CA GLU A 98 40.56 9.24 -4.71
C GLU A 98 40.03 9.33 -3.26
N GLY A 99 40.90 9.04 -2.30
CA GLY A 99 40.54 8.94 -0.88
C GLY A 99 41.39 7.93 -0.09
N ARG A 100 42.15 7.05 -0.76
CA ARG A 100 43.26 6.34 -0.11
C ARG A 100 44.40 7.35 0.06
N ARG A 101 44.45 7.99 1.23
CA ARG A 101 45.67 8.67 1.68
C ARG A 101 46.65 7.58 2.08
N ASP A 102 47.82 7.59 1.45
CA ASP A 102 49.01 6.85 1.92
C ASP A 102 49.52 7.46 3.23
#